data_AF-A0A2I0BCT8-F1
#
_entry.id   AF-A0A2I0BCT8-F1
#
_cell.length_a   1.000
_cell.length_b   1.000
_cell.length_c   1.000
_cell.angle_alpha   90.00
_cell.angle_beta   90.00
_cell.angle_gamma   90.00
#
_symmetry.space_group_name_H-M   'P 1'
#
loop_
_entity.id
_entity.type
_entity.pdbx_description
1 polymer ?
#
loop_
_entity_poly.entity_id
_entity_poly.type
_entity_poly.pdbx_seq_one_letter_code
_entity_poly.pdbx_strand_id
1 'polypeptide(L)' 'MHEYPLSIIDHFKFRKFVNGLQPLFKMVIRNTIKSDIFKIYELEKAKTMSILESLLCRISLAIDM' A
#
# COMPACT_ATOMS: atom_id res chain seq x y z
N MET A 1 -1.98 -3.33 -16.49
CA MET A 1 -2.61 -2.95 -15.20
C MET A 1 -3.17 -1.55 -15.37
N HIS A 2 -4.38 -1.25 -14.86
CA HIS A 2 -5.14 -0.03 -15.23
C HIS A 2 -4.75 1.27 -14.49
N GLU A 3 -3.64 1.31 -13.76
CA GLU A 3 -3.07 2.51 -13.09
C GLU A 3 -4.09 3.41 -12.37
N TYR A 4 -5.11 2.82 -11.75
CA TYR A 4 -6.16 3.60 -11.10
C TYR A 4 -5.60 4.35 -9.88
N PRO A 5 -5.92 5.65 -9.75
CA PRO A 5 -5.47 6.43 -8.60
C PRO A 5 -6.20 5.99 -7.33
N LEU A 6 -5.56 6.18 -6.17
CA LEU A 6 -6.17 5.93 -4.86
C LEU A 6 -7.49 6.71 -4.65
N SER A 7 -7.71 7.78 -5.40
CA SER A 7 -8.95 8.55 -5.38
C SER A 7 -10.17 7.80 -5.91
N ILE A 8 -9.98 6.67 -6.60
CA ILE A 8 -11.10 5.84 -7.10
C ILE A 8 -12.05 5.41 -5.97
N ILE A 9 -11.54 5.29 -4.74
CA ILE A 9 -12.36 4.91 -3.58
C ILE A 9 -13.48 5.89 -3.27
N ASP A 10 -13.32 7.15 -3.65
CA ASP A 10 -14.32 8.20 -3.42
C ASP A 10 -15.32 8.30 -4.58
N HIS A 11 -15.07 7.59 -5.68
CA HIS A 11 -15.94 7.62 -6.84
C HIS A 11 -17.28 6.91 -6.57
N PHE A 12 -18.39 7.62 -6.77
CA PHE A 12 -19.73 7.12 -6.47
C PHE A 12 -20.05 5.79 -7.15
N LYS A 13 -19.75 5.64 -8.45
CA LYS A 13 -20.02 4.39 -9.18
C LYS A 13 -19.18 3.24 -8.64
N PHE A 14 -17.95 3.51 -8.18
CA PHE A 14 -17.08 2.49 -7.60
C PHE A 14 -17.63 2.02 -6.26
N ARG A 15 -18.07 2.95 -5.39
CA ARG A 15 -18.74 2.60 -4.14
C ARG A 15 -20.02 1.79 -4.37
N LYS A 16 -20.85 2.20 -5.33
CA LYS A 16 -22.07 1.46 -5.69
C LYS A 16 -21.75 0.05 -6.20
N PHE A 17 -20.70 -0.09 -7.02
CA PHE A 17 -20.22 -1.38 -7.51
C PHE A 17 -19.76 -2.29 -6.36
N VAL A 18 -18.88 -1.80 -5.49
CA VAL A 18 -18.39 -2.57 -4.33
C VAL A 18 -19.52 -2.98 -3.40
N ASN A 19 -20.47 -2.07 -3.13
CA ASN A 19 -21.64 -2.37 -2.32
C ASN A 19 -22.56 -3.43 -2.97
N GLY A 20 -22.63 -3.47 -4.29
CA GLY A 20 -23.35 -4.52 -5.02
C GLY A 20 -22.68 -5.90 -4.93
N LEU A 21 -21.36 -5.94 -4.73
CA LEU A 21 -20.60 -7.19 -4.56
C LEU A 21 -20.67 -7.71 -3.11
N GLN A 22 -20.49 -6.83 -2.13
CA GLN A 22 -20.49 -7.18 -0.71
C GLN A 22 -21.13 -6.04 0.10
N PRO A 23 -22.44 -6.12 0.37
CA PRO A 23 -23.16 -5.07 1.10
C PRO A 23 -22.67 -4.85 2.54
N LEU A 24 -22.06 -5.87 3.15
CA LEU A 24 -21.52 -5.78 4.51
C LEU A 24 -20.12 -5.16 4.56
N PHE A 25 -19.49 -4.91 3.41
CA PHE A 25 -18.18 -4.32 3.36
C PHE A 25 -18.26 -2.82 3.68
N LYS A 26 -17.63 -2.42 4.79
CA LYS A 26 -17.52 -1.02 5.16
C LYS A 26 -16.49 -0.35 4.28
N MET A 27 -16.96 0.57 3.43
CA MET A 27 -16.06 1.34 2.59
C MET A 27 -15.11 2.17 3.46
N VAL A 28 -13.82 1.91 3.33
CA VAL A 28 -12.77 2.70 4.00
C VAL A 28 -12.59 4.04 3.30
N ILE A 29 -12.15 5.06 4.05
CA ILE A 29 -11.82 6.36 3.47
C ILE A 29 -10.39 6.37 2.96
N ARG A 30 -10.10 7.29 2.02
CA ARG A 30 -8.78 7.43 1.40
C ARG A 30 -7.64 7.55 2.42
N ASN A 31 -7.86 8.28 3.52
CA ASN A 31 -6.84 8.47 4.56
C ASN A 31 -6.52 7.18 5.32
N THR A 32 -7.52 6.33 5.55
CA THR A 32 -7.31 5.01 6.17
C THR A 32 -6.46 4.13 5.25
N ILE A 33 -6.80 4.06 3.97
CA ILE A 33 -5.98 3.31 2.99
C ILE A 33 -4.55 3.84 2.95
N LYS A 34 -4.36 5.16 2.87
CA LYS A 34 -3.01 5.75 2.88
C LYS A 34 -2.25 5.33 4.14
N SER A 35 -2.88 5.44 5.32
CA SER A 35 -2.26 5.03 6.58
C SER A 35 -1.88 3.55 6.56
N ASP A 36 -2.75 2.68 6.06
CA ASP A 36 -2.49 1.24 6.01
C ASP A 36 -1.38 0.90 5.00
N ILE A 37 -1.31 1.59 3.85
CA ILE A 37 -0.19 1.48 2.91
C ILE A 37 1.13 1.85 3.59
N PHE A 38 1.17 2.96 4.31
CA PHE A 38 2.38 3.38 5.04
C PHE A 38 2.77 2.40 6.14
N LYS A 39 1.80 1.83 6.88
CA LYS A 39 2.08 0.80 7.88
C LYS A 39 2.72 -0.44 7.25
N ILE A 40 2.17 -0.92 6.14
CA ILE A 40 2.72 -2.08 5.42
C ILE A 40 4.15 -1.76 4.96
N TYR A 41 4.36 -0.57 4.37
CA TYR A 41 5.68 -0.14 3.94
C TYR A 41 6.68 -0.11 5.09
N GLU A 42 6.36 0.52 6.22
CA GLU A 42 7.28 0.60 7.37
C GLU A 42 7.57 -0.78 7.97
N LEU A 43 6.60 -1.69 8.01
CA LEU A 43 6.81 -3.07 8.44
C LEU A 43 7.80 -3.81 7.53
N GLU A 44 7.60 -3.76 6.21
CA GLU A 44 8.48 -4.44 5.26
C GLU A 44 9.87 -3.79 5.20
N LYS A 45 9.94 -2.47 5.33
CA LYS A 45 11.20 -1.72 5.45
C LYS A 45 11.97 -2.14 6.70
N ALA A 46 11.32 -2.25 7.86
CA ALA A 46 11.96 -2.68 9.10
C ALA A 46 12.51 -4.11 8.99
N LYS A 47 11.73 -5.04 8.40
CA LYS A 47 12.19 -6.41 8.12
C LYS A 47 13.40 -6.41 7.20
N THR A 48 13.34 -5.65 6.12
CA THR A 48 14.44 -5.54 5.14
C THR A 48 15.70 -4.97 5.80
N MET A 49 15.54 -3.92 6.63
CA MET A 49 16.66 -3.30 7.35
C MET A 49 17.32 -4.29 8.31
N SER A 50 16.52 -5.06 9.06
CA SER A 50 17.04 -6.11 9.95
C SER A 50 17.84 -7.17 9.19
N ILE A 51 17.40 -7.55 8.00
CA ILE A 51 18.16 -8.47 7.14
C ILE A 51 19.48 -7.82 6.72
N LEU A 52 19.46 -6.56 6.25
CA LEU A 52 20.68 -5.86 5.83
C LEU A 52 21.69 -5.69 6.98
N GLU A 53 21.24 -5.43 8.20
CA GLU A 53 22.08 -5.34 9.39
C GLU A 53 22.73 -6.68 9.77
N SER A 54 22.06 -7.80 9.49
CA SER A 54 22.58 -9.14 9.76
C SER A 54 23.67 -9.59 8.78
N LEU A 55 23.85 -8.89 7.66
CA LEU A 55 24.82 -9.25 6.64
C LEU A 55 26.22 -8.75 7.02
N LEU A 56 27.20 -9.65 7.04
CA LEU A 56 28.61 -9.31 7.29
C LEU A 56 29.35 -8.87 6.01
N CYS A 57 28.64 -8.66 4.90
CA CYS A 57 29.22 -8.33 3.60
C CYS A 57 29.09 -6.83 3.27
N ARG A 58 29.84 -6.38 2.25
CA ARG A 58 29.70 -5.00 1.73
C ARG A 58 28.48 -4.92 0.82
N ILE A 59 27.63 -3.93 1.07
CA ILE A 59 26.44 -3.63 0.27
C ILE A 59 26.74 -2.42 -0.61
N SER A 60 26.39 -2.49 -1.89
CA SER A 60 26.47 -1.37 -2.84
C SER A 60 25.07 -0.97 -3.30
N LEU A 61 24.79 0.33 -3.31
CA LEU A 61 23.51 0.88 -3.77
C LEU A 61 23.72 1.54 -5.13
N ALA A 62 22.98 1.10 -6.13
CA ALA A 62 22.89 1.78 -7.41
C ALA A 62 21.56 2.54 -7.47
N ILE A 63 21.62 3.82 -7.81
CA ILE A 63 20.44 4.67 -8.00
C ILE A 63 20.40 4.99 -9.49
N ASP A 64 19.31 4.61 -10.14
CA ASP A 64 18.98 5.03 -11.50
C ASP A 64 18.25 6.37 -11.44
N MET A 65 18.59 7.30 -12.33
CA MET A 65 18.01 8.66 -12.38
C MET A 65 16.89 8.76 -13.40
#